data_AF-A0A961GE05-F1
#
_entry.id   AF-A0A961GE05-F1
#
_cell.length_a   1.000
_cell.length_b   1.000
_cell.length_c   1.000
_cell.angle_alpha   90.00
_cell.angle_beta   90.00
_cell.angle_gamma   90.00
#
_symmetry.space_group_name_H-M   'P 1'
#
loop_
_entity.id
_entity.type
_entity.pdbx_description
1 polymer ?
#
loop_
_entity_poly.entity_id
_entity_poly.type
_entity_poly.pdbx_seq_one_letter_code
_entity_poly.pdbx_strand_id
1 'polypeptide(L)' 'MIGLDTNVVVRHLVHDDPNQSKAATRAFAGLTPGEPGLLTTVVLIETYWVLTRGYKLAVADVVSALGALCGFG' A
#
# COMPACT_ATOMS: atom_id res chain seq x y z
N MET A 1 10.13 -2.17 13.59
CA MET A 1 9.81 -2.55 12.19
C MET A 1 8.47 -3.26 12.22
N ILE A 2 7.53 -2.79 11.40
CA ILE A 2 6.16 -3.33 11.36
C ILE A 2 5.87 -3.96 10.00
N GLY A 3 5.25 -5.14 9.97
CA GLY A 3 4.77 -5.73 8.71
C GLY A 3 3.47 -5.07 8.28
N LEU A 4 3.39 -4.59 7.05
CA LEU A 4 2.15 -4.06 6.47
C LEU A 4 1.45 -5.17 5.70
N ASP A 5 0.16 -5.38 5.98
CA ASP A 5 -0.68 -6.30 5.23
C ASP A 5 -1.25 -5.64 3.96
N THR A 6 -1.57 -6.45 2.96
CA THR A 6 -2.22 -6.04 1.71
C THR A 6 -3.41 -5.12 1.97
N ASN A 7 -4.23 -5.45 2.97
CA ASN A 7 -5.45 -4.71 3.24
C ASN A 7 -5.21 -3.29 3.82
N VAL A 8 -4.05 -3.03 4.43
CA VAL A 8 -3.66 -1.70 4.94
C VAL A 8 -3.11 -0.89 3.78
N VAL A 9 -2.27 -1.50 2.95
CA VAL A 9 -1.67 -0.86 1.77
C VAL A 9 -2.76 -0.41 0.79
N VAL A 10 -3.68 -1.30 0.42
CA VAL A 10 -4.77 -0.99 -0.52
C VAL A 10 -5.59 0.21 -0.01
N ARG A 11 -6.02 0.19 1.25
CA ARG A 11 -6.86 1.26 1.82
C ARG A 11 -6.15 2.60 1.92
N HIS A 12 -4.83 2.58 2.11
CA HIS A 12 -4.02 3.79 2.06
C HIS A 12 -3.93 4.34 0.62
N LEU A 13 -3.83 3.49 -0.39
CA LEU A 13 -3.71 3.90 -1.79
C LEU A 13 -5.02 4.36 -2.43
N VAL A 14 -6.12 3.63 -2.22
CA VAL A 14 -7.38 3.87 -2.96
C VAL A 14 -8.42 4.70 -2.21
N HIS A 15 -8.26 4.86 -0.89
CA HIS A 15 -9.20 5.58 -0.05
C HIS A 15 -10.68 5.14 -0.19
N ASP A 16 -10.91 3.82 -0.26
CA ASP A 16 -12.21 3.17 -0.52
C ASP A 16 -13.20 3.24 0.66
N ASP A 17 -12.71 3.14 1.90
CA ASP A 17 -13.53 3.20 3.12
C ASP A 17 -13.08 4.38 3.99
N PRO A 18 -13.93 5.38 4.27
CA PRO A 18 -13.52 6.58 4.99
C PRO A 18 -12.90 6.33 6.38
N ASN A 19 -13.32 5.29 7.09
CA ASN A 19 -12.82 5.00 8.43
C ASN A 19 -11.53 4.18 8.36
N GLN A 20 -11.52 3.14 7.53
CA GLN A 20 -10.38 2.25 7.42
C GLN A 20 -9.23 2.89 6.65
N SER A 21 -9.50 3.71 5.63
CA SER A 21 -8.48 4.49 4.94
C SER A 21 -7.84 5.54 5.83
N LYS A 22 -8.61 6.20 6.73
CA LYS A 22 -8.02 7.07 7.75
C LYS A 22 -7.11 6.29 8.70
N ALA A 23 -7.50 5.09 9.11
CA ALA A 23 -6.66 4.25 9.96
C ALA A 23 -5.38 3.79 9.24
N ALA A 24 -5.49 3.36 7.99
CA ALA A 24 -4.36 2.97 7.16
C ALA A 24 -3.39 4.14 6.93
N THR A 25 -3.89 5.32 6.57
CA THR A 25 -3.05 6.51 6.42
C THR A 25 -2.35 6.90 7.72
N ARG A 26 -2.99 6.75 8.88
CA ARG A 26 -2.30 6.94 10.17
C ARG A 26 -1.20 5.92 10.41
N ALA A 27 -1.39 4.66 10.02
CA ALA A 27 -0.35 3.64 10.12
C ALA A 27 0.88 4.01 9.26
N PHE A 28 0.66 4.49 8.03
CA PHE A 28 1.74 4.99 7.17
C PHE A 28 2.42 6.25 7.73
N ALA A 29 1.64 7.21 8.24
CA ALA A 29 2.18 8.44 8.84
C ALA A 29 3.00 8.21 10.12
N GLY A 30 2.79 7.08 10.80
CA GLY A 30 3.56 6.68 11.98
C GLY A 30 4.91 6.03 11.68
N LEU A 31 5.20 5.71 10.41
CA LEU A 31 6.46 5.09 10.01
C LEU A 31 7.62 6.08 10.15
N THR A 32 8.77 5.58 10.60
CA THR A 32 10.01 6.38 10.75
C THR A 32 11.22 5.57 10.27
N PRO A 33 12.39 6.19 10.05
CA PRO A 33 13.61 5.43 9.72
C PRO A 33 14.00 4.40 10.79
N GLY A 34 13.68 4.64 12.06
CA GLY A 34 13.93 3.69 13.16
C GLY A 34 12.85 2.61 13.30
N GLU A 35 11.65 2.86 12.77
CA GLU A 35 10.54 1.91 12.70
C GLU A 35 9.94 1.91 11.29
N PRO A 36 10.62 1.30 10.32
CA PRO A 36 10.14 1.27 8.95
C PRO A 36 8.98 0.27 8.82
N GLY A 37 8.15 0.51 7.79
CA GLY A 37 7.18 -0.46 7.30
C GLY A 37 7.88 -1.50 6.42
N LEU A 38 7.52 -2.77 6.60
CA LEU A 38 7.99 -3.89 5.79
C LEU A 38 6.87 -4.31 4.84
N LEU A 39 7.14 -4.21 3.54
CA LEU A 39 6.35 -4.83 2.48
C LEU A 39 7.06 -6.10 2.02
N THR A 40 6.41 -7.25 2.21
CA THR A 40 6.93 -8.51 1.70
C THR A 40 6.60 -8.67 0.22
N THR A 41 7.31 -9.55 -0.48
CA THR A 41 7.00 -9.87 -1.89
C THR A 41 5.56 -10.36 -2.07
N VAL A 42 5.02 -11.11 -1.11
CA VAL A 42 3.62 -11.59 -1.14
C VAL A 42 2.66 -10.40 -1.06
N VAL A 43 2.88 -9.46 -0.14
CA VAL A 43 2.05 -8.25 0.00
C VAL A 43 2.10 -7.39 -1.27
N LEU A 44 3.26 -7.26 -1.91
CA LEU A 44 3.39 -6.54 -3.19
C LEU A 44 2.58 -7.22 -4.31
N ILE A 45 2.70 -8.55 -4.44
CA ILE A 45 1.97 -9.33 -5.46
C ILE A 45 0.46 -9.24 -5.25
N GLU A 46 0.00 -9.41 -4.01
CA GLU A 46 -1.42 -9.33 -3.67
C GLU A 46 -1.96 -7.92 -3.88
N THR A 47 -1.21 -6.88 -3.47
CA THR A 47 -1.61 -5.48 -3.70
C THR A 47 -1.74 -5.21 -5.20
N TYR A 48 -0.75 -5.63 -6.00
CA TYR A 48 -0.82 -5.52 -7.47
C TYR A 48 -2.08 -6.21 -8.03
N TRP A 49 -2.37 -7.43 -7.58
CA TRP A 49 -3.52 -8.19 -8.03
C TRP A 49 -4.85 -7.53 -7.63
N VAL A 50 -4.98 -7.05 -6.38
CA VAL A 50 -6.17 -6.35 -5.90
C VAL A 50 -6.42 -5.06 -6.68
N LEU A 51 -5.38 -4.24 -6.91
CA LEU A 51 -5.51 -2.97 -7.61
C LEU A 51 -5.85 -3.16 -9.10
N THR A 52 -5.24 -4.15 -9.77
CA THR A 52 -5.47 -4.39 -11.19
C THR A 52 -6.75 -5.18 -11.49
N ARG A 53 -7.14 -6.14 -10.63
CA ARG A 53 -8.30 -7.01 -10.86
C ARG A 53 -9.55 -6.52 -10.12
N GLY A 54 -9.42 -6.15 -8.86
CA GLY A 54 -10.52 -5.66 -8.03
C GLY A 54 -10.90 -4.23 -8.37
N TYR A 55 -9.92 -3.32 -8.34
CA TYR A 55 -10.12 -1.89 -8.63
C TYR A 55 -9.99 -1.52 -10.11
N LYS A 56 -9.49 -2.43 -10.95
CA LYS A 56 -9.33 -2.24 -12.41
C LYS A 56 -8.49 -1.02 -12.77
N LEU A 57 -7.52 -0.66 -11.93
CA LEU A 57 -6.58 0.42 -12.19
C LEU A 57 -5.61 0.04 -13.32
N ALA A 58 -5.13 1.03 -14.07
CA ALA A 58 -4.16 0.79 -15.13
C ALA A 58 -2.84 0.28 -14.54
N VAL A 59 -2.21 -0.68 -15.22
CA VAL A 59 -0.96 -1.30 -14.77
C VAL A 59 0.13 -0.25 -14.52
N ALA A 60 0.21 0.80 -15.36
CA ALA A 60 1.19 1.87 -15.21
C ALA A 60 1.02 2.63 -13.87
N ASP A 61 -0.22 2.97 -13.51
CA ASP A 61 -0.53 3.67 -12.25
C ASP A 61 -0.20 2.79 -11.04
N VAL A 62 -0.53 1.49 -11.11
CA VAL A 62 -0.22 0.53 -10.05
C VAL A 62 1.28 0.37 -9.85
N VAL A 63 2.05 0.23 -10.94
CA VAL A 63 3.52 0.10 -10.86
C VAL A 63 4.14 1.37 -10.30
N SER A 64 3.67 2.55 -10.72
CA SER A 64 4.14 3.83 -10.19
C SER A 64 3.86 3.97 -8.69
N ALA A 65 2.65 3.62 -8.24
CA ALA A 65 2.29 3.67 -6.83
C ALA A 65 3.14 2.70 -5.97
N LEU A 66 3.33 1.46 -6.43
CA LEU A 66 4.18 0.49 -5.72
C LEU A 66 5.66 0.89 -5.72
N GLY A 67 6.15 1.50 -6.80
CA GLY A 67 7.50 2.08 -6.87
C GLY A 67 7.70 3.17 -5.81
N ALA A 68 6.76 4.11 -5.72
CA ALA A 68 6.80 5.19 -4.73
C ALA A 68 6.82 4.66 -3.28
N LEU A 69 6.06 3.61 -2.97
CA LEU A 69 6.07 2.97 -1.64
C LEU A 69 7.40 2.33 -1.28
N CYS A 70 8.12 1.79 -2.27
CA CYS A 70 9.40 1.11 -2.09
C CYS A 70 10.61 2.05 -2.19
N GLY A 71 10.40 3.35 -2.41
CA GLY A 71 11.49 4.32 -2.61
C GLY A 71 12.15 4.24 -4.00
N PHE A 72 11.47 3.64 -4.98
CA PHE A 72 11.86 3.62 -6.39
C PHE A 72 10.94 4.56 -7.17
N GLY A 73 11.34 5.83 -7.31
CA GLY A 73 10.58 6.87 -8.03
C GLY A 73 11.51 7.79 -8.79
#